data_AF-A0A925RDG3-F1
#
_entry.id   AF-A0A925RDG3-F1
#
_cell.length_a   1.000
_cell.length_b   1.000
_cell.length_c   1.000
_cell.angle_alpha   90.00
_cell.angle_beta   90.00
_cell.angle_gamma   90.00
#
_symmetry.space_group_name_H-M   'P 1'
#
loop_
_entity.id
_entity.type
_entity.pdbx_description
1 polymer ?
#
loop_
_entity_poly.entity_id
_entity_poly.type
_entity_poly.pdbx_seq_one_letter_code
_entity_poly.pdbx_strand_id
1 'polypeptide(L)'
;SIRMPDREACATELAAAVDRTKAVPTKISLLQILGAMGGTKALAAIGAAAKSNDPQLQDSSSRLLGEWMTEDAAPVLLDLAKMPSNPYNIRALRGYIRIARQFVLPEEQRAEMCQKAFDAATQTAEKKLVLDVLKRYPSVDTLKQAIKAMKVAELKEDATQATLVIAQKLGAKGVDVKDMLNGAGLDKVKLEIVKAEYGSGATQKDVTEVLKKQVGDLPLITLVSASYNTSFGGDPNPGSPKQLKVKYRINGKDGETSFAEDALIVLPMPK
;
A
#
# COMPACT_ATOMS: atom_id res chain seq x y z
N SER A 1 -5.82 10.60 -24.72
CA SER A 1 -6.46 11.89 -24.40
C SER A 1 -7.21 12.35 -25.65
N ILE A 2 -8.54 12.43 -25.60
CA ILE A 2 -9.33 12.98 -26.70
C ILE A 2 -9.13 14.51 -26.66
N ARG A 3 -8.57 15.11 -27.72
CA ARG A 3 -8.45 16.57 -27.82
C ARG A 3 -9.83 17.17 -28.04
N MET A 4 -10.43 17.71 -26.98
CA MET A 4 -11.66 18.50 -27.02
C MET A 4 -11.33 19.96 -26.70
N PRO A 5 -11.66 20.93 -27.57
CA PRO A 5 -11.36 22.35 -27.37
C PRO A 5 -11.97 22.94 -26.10
N ASP A 6 -13.19 22.50 -25.74
CA ASP A 6 -13.85 22.84 -24.49
C ASP A 6 -14.43 21.57 -23.83
N ARG A 7 -13.56 20.88 -23.10
CA ARG A 7 -13.91 19.64 -22.40
C ARG A 7 -15.00 19.85 -21.35
N GLU A 8 -15.02 20.97 -20.64
CA GLU A 8 -15.97 21.21 -19.55
C GLU A 8 -17.37 21.59 -20.10
N ALA A 9 -17.45 22.34 -21.20
CA ALA A 9 -18.72 22.55 -21.90
C ALA A 9 -19.29 21.24 -22.43
N CYS A 10 -18.46 20.40 -23.07
CA CYS A 10 -18.90 19.09 -23.55
C CYS A 10 -19.37 18.19 -22.40
N ALA A 11 -18.64 18.16 -21.28
CA ALA A 11 -19.02 17.40 -20.10
C ALA A 11 -20.34 17.90 -19.49
N THR A 12 -20.62 19.21 -19.59
CA THR A 12 -21.89 19.81 -19.13
C THR A 12 -23.07 19.32 -19.96
N GLU A 13 -22.97 19.34 -21.30
CA GLU A 13 -24.03 18.85 -22.18
C GLU A 13 -24.27 17.35 -22.02
N LEU A 14 -23.20 16.56 -21.88
CA LEU A 14 -23.31 15.11 -21.64
C LEU A 14 -23.92 14.80 -20.27
N ALA A 15 -23.57 15.55 -19.22
CA ALA A 15 -24.20 15.40 -17.91
C ALA A 15 -25.70 15.73 -17.97
N ALA A 16 -26.09 16.80 -18.67
CA ALA A 16 -27.50 17.12 -18.88
C ALA A 16 -28.24 16.01 -19.66
N ALA A 17 -27.58 15.37 -20.63
CA ALA A 17 -28.15 14.24 -21.35
C ALA A 17 -28.34 13.00 -20.45
N VAL A 18 -27.43 12.74 -19.50
CA VAL A 18 -27.56 11.69 -18.47
C VAL A 18 -28.81 11.91 -17.62
N ASP A 19 -29.11 13.15 -17.26
CA ASP A 19 -30.28 13.49 -16.43
C ASP A 19 -31.60 13.35 -17.20
N ARG A 20 -31.62 13.77 -18.48
CA ARG A 20 -32.82 13.75 -19.32
C ARG A 20 -33.24 12.35 -19.73
N THR A 21 -32.30 11.45 -19.98
CA THR A 21 -32.63 10.09 -20.42
C THR A 21 -33.18 9.24 -19.27
N LYS A 22 -34.22 8.44 -19.55
CA LYS A 22 -34.74 7.45 -18.60
C LYS A 22 -34.10 6.07 -18.78
N ALA A 23 -33.46 5.83 -19.92
CA ALA A 23 -32.86 4.53 -20.24
C ALA A 23 -31.51 4.38 -19.55
N VAL A 24 -31.43 3.46 -18.59
CA VAL A 24 -30.21 3.16 -17.83
C VAL A 24 -29.02 2.79 -18.73
N PRO A 25 -29.16 1.95 -19.78
CA PRO A 25 -28.04 1.66 -20.69
C PRO A 25 -27.48 2.91 -21.38
N THR A 26 -28.35 3.86 -21.73
CA THR A 26 -27.94 5.14 -22.32
C THR A 26 -27.20 6.00 -21.31
N LYS A 27 -27.67 6.06 -20.05
CA LYS A 27 -26.94 6.74 -18.96
C LYS A 27 -25.54 6.18 -18.80
N ILE A 28 -25.40 4.85 -18.75
CA ILE A 28 -24.10 4.18 -18.59
C ILE A 28 -23.15 4.53 -19.75
N SER A 29 -23.65 4.50 -20.99
CA SER A 29 -22.85 4.84 -22.18
C SER A 29 -22.34 6.29 -22.13
N LEU A 30 -23.20 7.24 -21.73
CA LEU A 30 -22.82 8.65 -21.57
C LEU A 30 -21.80 8.83 -20.43
N LEU A 31 -21.97 8.13 -19.31
CA LEU A 31 -21.03 8.15 -18.17
C LEU A 31 -19.66 7.58 -18.54
N GLN A 32 -19.60 6.56 -19.40
CA GLN A 32 -18.33 6.02 -19.92
C GLN A 32 -17.59 7.05 -20.77
N ILE A 33 -18.31 7.80 -21.61
CA ILE A 33 -17.74 8.90 -22.41
C ILE A 33 -17.19 10.00 -21.48
N LEU A 34 -17.97 10.40 -20.47
CA LEU A 34 -17.54 11.34 -19.44
C LEU A 34 -16.27 10.84 -18.72
N GLY A 35 -16.20 9.55 -18.41
CA GLY A 35 -15.03 8.94 -17.77
C GLY A 35 -13.77 9.00 -18.63
N ALA A 36 -13.90 8.72 -19.93
CA ALA A 36 -12.79 8.84 -20.87
C ALA A 36 -12.33 10.30 -21.09
N MET A 37 -13.23 11.26 -20.94
CA MET A 37 -12.92 12.69 -21.03
C MET A 37 -12.17 13.20 -19.80
N GLY A 38 -12.60 12.76 -18.61
CA GLY A 38 -12.18 13.35 -17.34
C GLY A 38 -12.65 14.79 -17.17
N GLY A 39 -12.19 15.45 -16.11
CA GLY A 39 -12.58 16.82 -15.77
C GLY A 39 -13.64 16.90 -14.68
N THR A 40 -13.85 18.11 -14.17
CA THR A 40 -14.58 18.32 -12.91
C THR A 40 -16.06 17.99 -13.04
N LYS A 41 -16.69 18.37 -14.16
CA LYS A 41 -18.09 18.07 -14.45
C LYS A 41 -18.33 16.57 -14.69
N ALA A 42 -17.40 15.91 -15.39
CA ALA A 42 -17.47 14.48 -15.62
C ALA A 42 -17.36 13.70 -14.31
N LEU A 43 -16.40 14.06 -13.46
CA LEU A 43 -16.24 13.45 -12.14
C LEU A 43 -17.49 13.64 -11.28
N ALA A 44 -18.08 14.84 -11.27
CA ALA A 44 -19.30 15.12 -10.53
C ALA A 44 -20.48 14.27 -11.01
N ALA A 45 -20.69 14.14 -12.32
CA ALA A 45 -21.77 13.33 -12.90
C ALA A 45 -21.61 11.84 -12.56
N ILE A 46 -20.40 11.30 -12.68
CA ILE A 46 -20.11 9.90 -12.33
C ILE A 46 -20.23 9.68 -10.82
N GLY A 47 -19.77 10.63 -9.99
CA GLY A 47 -19.95 10.61 -8.56
C GLY A 47 -21.42 10.56 -8.14
N ALA A 48 -22.27 11.39 -8.76
CA ALA A 48 -23.72 11.37 -8.52
C ALA A 48 -24.35 10.01 -8.92
N ALA A 49 -23.99 9.48 -10.09
CA ALA A 49 -24.49 8.19 -10.55
C ALA A 49 -24.03 7.01 -9.65
N ALA A 50 -22.80 7.05 -9.12
CA ALA A 50 -22.28 6.07 -8.17
C ALA A 50 -23.02 6.08 -6.81
N LYS A 51 -23.63 7.21 -6.46
CA LYS A 51 -24.42 7.40 -5.23
C LYS A 51 -25.95 7.23 -5.46
N SER A 52 -26.37 6.88 -6.67
CA SER A 52 -27.79 6.70 -7.01
C SER A 52 -28.39 5.44 -6.38
N ASN A 53 -29.72 5.28 -6.46
CA ASN A 53 -30.43 4.07 -6.02
C ASN A 53 -30.51 2.98 -7.11
N ASP A 54 -29.97 3.22 -8.30
CA ASP A 54 -29.99 2.25 -9.39
C ASP A 54 -28.74 1.35 -9.33
N PRO A 55 -28.88 0.02 -9.18
CA PRO A 55 -27.73 -0.87 -9.03
C PRO A 55 -26.77 -0.88 -10.23
N GLN A 56 -27.28 -0.71 -11.46
CA GLN A 56 -26.45 -0.72 -12.66
C GLN A 56 -25.63 0.58 -12.78
N LEU A 57 -26.22 1.71 -12.38
CA LEU A 57 -25.50 2.98 -12.30
C LEU A 57 -24.44 2.97 -11.21
N GLN A 58 -24.74 2.41 -10.04
CA GLN A 58 -23.78 2.24 -8.95
C GLN A 58 -22.56 1.39 -9.38
N ASP A 59 -22.80 0.23 -10.02
CA ASP A 59 -21.71 -0.65 -10.47
C ASP A 59 -20.84 0.04 -11.51
N SER A 60 -21.46 0.56 -12.58
CA SER A 60 -20.76 1.14 -13.71
C SER A 60 -19.94 2.35 -13.28
N SER A 61 -20.54 3.23 -12.47
CA SER A 61 -19.90 4.49 -12.06
C SER A 61 -18.79 4.25 -11.04
N SER A 62 -18.95 3.29 -10.13
CA SER A 62 -17.88 2.95 -9.18
C SER A 62 -16.66 2.31 -9.86
N ARG A 63 -16.83 1.60 -10.99
CA ARG A 63 -15.68 1.14 -11.82
C ARG A 63 -14.96 2.32 -12.45
N LEU A 64 -15.69 3.25 -13.07
CA LEU A 64 -15.13 4.46 -13.68
C LEU A 64 -14.33 5.30 -12.66
N LEU A 65 -14.86 5.47 -11.44
CA LEU A 65 -14.14 6.16 -10.36
C LEU A 65 -12.87 5.41 -9.92
N GLY A 66 -12.89 4.07 -9.89
CA GLY A 66 -11.72 3.26 -9.56
C GLY A 66 -10.57 3.44 -10.55
N GLU A 67 -10.90 3.67 -11.82
CA GLU A 67 -9.97 3.87 -12.94
C GLU A 67 -9.60 5.35 -13.17
N TRP A 68 -10.14 6.28 -12.37
CA TRP A 68 -9.92 7.71 -12.56
C TRP A 68 -8.44 8.10 -12.49
N MET A 69 -7.95 8.88 -13.45
CA MET A 69 -6.52 9.09 -13.67
C MET A 69 -5.97 10.38 -13.04
N THR A 70 -6.69 10.99 -12.10
CA THR A 70 -6.29 12.19 -11.37
C THR A 70 -6.70 12.10 -9.91
N GLU A 71 -5.99 12.82 -9.04
CA GLU A 71 -6.18 12.82 -7.59
C GLU A 71 -7.49 13.49 -7.13
N ASP A 72 -8.12 14.29 -7.99
CA ASP A 72 -9.39 14.98 -7.75
C ASP A 72 -10.56 14.03 -7.46
N ALA A 73 -10.46 12.75 -7.85
CA ALA A 73 -11.43 11.71 -7.50
C ALA A 73 -11.38 11.29 -6.03
N ALA A 74 -10.33 11.64 -5.27
CA ALA A 74 -10.14 11.17 -3.91
C ALA A 74 -11.30 11.51 -2.96
N PRO A 75 -11.85 12.74 -2.91
CA PRO A 75 -13.00 13.06 -2.06
C PRO A 75 -14.24 12.23 -2.45
N VAL A 76 -14.51 12.07 -3.74
CA VAL A 76 -15.69 11.31 -4.24
C VAL A 76 -15.58 9.83 -3.87
N LEU A 77 -14.39 9.24 -4.02
CA LEU A 77 -14.11 7.85 -3.64
C LEU A 77 -14.21 7.63 -2.14
N LEU A 78 -13.72 8.57 -1.32
CA LEU A 78 -13.81 8.48 0.13
C LEU A 78 -15.26 8.58 0.62
N ASP A 79 -16.04 9.49 0.05
CA ASP A 79 -17.47 9.60 0.35
C ASP A 79 -18.17 8.27 0.06
N LEU A 80 -17.94 7.71 -1.13
CA LEU A 80 -18.54 6.45 -1.56
C LEU A 80 -18.12 5.27 -0.67
N ALA A 81 -16.85 5.25 -0.24
CA ALA A 81 -16.33 4.24 0.68
C ALA A 81 -16.99 4.30 2.07
N LYS A 82 -17.42 5.49 2.52
CA LYS A 82 -18.07 5.70 3.81
C LYS A 82 -19.58 5.53 3.78
N MET A 83 -20.19 5.40 2.59
CA MET A 83 -21.63 5.22 2.47
C MET A 83 -22.08 3.88 3.06
N PRO A 84 -22.98 3.89 4.06
CA PRO A 84 -23.60 2.66 4.55
C PRO A 84 -24.31 1.93 3.41
N SER A 85 -24.22 0.60 3.40
CA SER A 85 -24.97 -0.26 2.47
C SER A 85 -24.65 -0.09 0.98
N ASN A 86 -23.59 0.64 0.61
CA ASN A 86 -23.14 0.67 -0.79
C ASN A 86 -22.34 -0.61 -1.11
N PRO A 87 -22.76 -1.44 -2.08
CA PRO A 87 -22.09 -2.71 -2.40
C PRO A 87 -20.68 -2.52 -2.99
N TYR A 88 -20.31 -1.30 -3.38
CA TYR A 88 -19.03 -0.96 -3.99
C TYR A 88 -18.13 -0.11 -3.06
N ASN A 89 -18.45 -0.01 -1.77
CA ASN A 89 -17.63 0.72 -0.79
C ASN A 89 -16.16 0.24 -0.74
N ILE A 90 -15.92 -1.06 -0.77
CA ILE A 90 -14.56 -1.64 -0.79
C ILE A 90 -13.83 -1.27 -2.09
N ARG A 91 -14.52 -1.31 -3.24
CA ARG A 91 -13.95 -0.89 -4.53
C ARG A 91 -13.56 0.58 -4.48
N ALA A 92 -14.43 1.43 -3.94
CA ALA A 92 -14.18 2.86 -3.77
C ALA A 92 -12.98 3.12 -2.85
N LEU A 93 -12.91 2.43 -1.72
CA LEU A 93 -11.80 2.55 -0.77
C LEU A 93 -10.47 2.11 -1.40
N ARG A 94 -10.46 1.01 -2.17
CA ARG A 94 -9.26 0.58 -2.91
C ARG A 94 -8.85 1.60 -3.97
N GLY A 95 -9.81 2.24 -4.65
CA GLY A 95 -9.55 3.36 -5.56
C GLY A 95 -8.91 4.55 -4.83
N TYR A 96 -9.41 4.90 -3.64
CA TYR A 96 -8.85 5.96 -2.81
C TYR A 96 -7.42 5.65 -2.35
N ILE A 97 -7.17 4.42 -1.89
CA ILE A 97 -5.82 3.95 -1.51
C ILE A 97 -4.89 3.95 -2.73
N ARG A 98 -5.40 3.57 -3.92
CA ARG A 98 -4.63 3.63 -5.17
C ARG A 98 -4.17 5.06 -5.45
N ILE A 99 -5.02 6.06 -5.22
CA ILE A 99 -4.61 7.46 -5.41
C ILE A 99 -3.45 7.81 -4.48
N ALA A 100 -3.57 7.51 -3.18
CA ALA A 100 -2.52 7.68 -2.20
C ALA A 100 -1.25 6.85 -2.49
N ARG A 101 -1.32 5.83 -3.34
CA ARG A 101 -0.18 5.00 -3.75
C ARG A 101 0.52 5.49 -5.01
N GLN A 102 -0.24 5.97 -6.00
CA GLN A 102 0.26 6.15 -7.37
C GLN A 102 0.53 7.60 -7.76
N PHE A 103 -0.22 8.56 -7.24
CA PHE A 103 -0.06 9.97 -7.64
C PHE A 103 0.97 10.70 -6.79
N VAL A 104 1.51 11.77 -7.37
CA VAL A 104 2.37 12.73 -6.67
C VAL A 104 1.47 13.59 -5.79
N LEU A 105 1.75 13.56 -4.48
CA LEU A 105 1.00 14.25 -3.44
C LEU A 105 2.01 14.80 -2.43
N PRO A 106 1.78 15.98 -1.84
CA PRO A 106 2.47 16.42 -0.64
C PRO A 106 2.44 15.35 0.46
N GLU A 107 3.52 15.28 1.24
CA GLU A 107 3.69 14.27 2.28
C GLU A 107 2.55 14.28 3.30
N GLU A 108 2.18 15.47 3.79
CA GLU A 108 1.10 15.66 4.75
C GLU A 108 -0.25 15.19 4.20
N GLN A 109 -0.58 15.60 2.96
CA GLN A 109 -1.82 15.17 2.30
C GLN A 109 -1.86 13.65 2.15
N ARG A 110 -0.75 13.01 1.77
CA ARG A 110 -0.70 11.55 1.64
C ARG A 110 -0.90 10.85 2.99
N ALA A 111 -0.27 11.36 4.04
CA ALA A 111 -0.43 10.82 5.40
C ALA A 111 -1.88 10.96 5.87
N GLU A 112 -2.53 12.10 5.63
CA GLU A 112 -3.95 12.31 5.94
C GLU A 112 -4.84 11.34 5.15
N MET A 113 -4.54 11.13 3.86
CA MET A 113 -5.26 10.17 3.05
C MET A 113 -5.14 8.75 3.59
N CYS A 114 -3.92 8.32 3.96
CA CYS A 114 -3.70 7.01 4.58
C CYS A 114 -4.48 6.85 5.89
N GLN A 115 -4.52 7.87 6.74
CA GLN A 115 -5.29 7.85 7.98
C GLN A 115 -6.80 7.69 7.70
N LYS A 116 -7.35 8.52 6.80
CA LYS A 116 -8.77 8.44 6.38
C LYS A 116 -9.11 7.06 5.79
N ALA A 117 -8.20 6.47 5.02
CA ALA A 117 -8.39 5.14 4.44
C ALA A 117 -8.38 4.04 5.50
N PHE A 118 -7.46 4.13 6.47
CA PHE A 118 -7.35 3.16 7.57
C PHE A 118 -8.61 3.18 8.45
N ASP A 119 -9.14 4.38 8.74
CA ASP A 119 -10.34 4.56 9.55
C ASP A 119 -11.62 4.11 8.82
N ALA A 120 -11.66 4.27 7.49
CA ALA A 120 -12.78 3.79 6.66
C ALA A 120 -12.73 2.28 6.37
N ALA A 121 -11.57 1.63 6.53
CA ALA A 121 -11.40 0.22 6.23
C ALA A 121 -12.09 -0.69 7.26
N THR A 122 -13.06 -1.47 6.78
CA THR A 122 -13.75 -2.47 7.61
C THR A 122 -13.06 -3.83 7.61
N GLN A 123 -12.30 -4.15 6.55
CA GLN A 123 -11.56 -5.40 6.44
C GLN A 123 -10.05 -5.19 6.59
N THR A 124 -9.38 -6.22 7.07
CA THR A 124 -7.93 -6.24 7.30
C THR A 124 -7.14 -6.14 5.99
N ALA A 125 -7.70 -6.61 4.87
CA ALA A 125 -7.08 -6.50 3.55
C ALA A 125 -6.79 -5.03 3.16
N GLU A 126 -7.76 -4.12 3.29
CA GLU A 126 -7.55 -2.70 2.95
C GLU A 126 -6.62 -2.01 3.93
N LYS A 127 -6.65 -2.39 5.22
CA LYS A 127 -5.69 -1.86 6.20
C LYS A 127 -4.25 -2.25 5.86
N LYS A 128 -4.01 -3.48 5.39
CA LYS A 128 -2.70 -3.91 4.89
C LYS A 128 -2.27 -3.12 3.66
N LEU A 129 -3.18 -2.82 2.73
CA LEU A 129 -2.87 -1.94 1.60
C LEU A 129 -2.44 -0.54 2.05
N VAL A 130 -3.06 0.01 3.11
CA VAL A 130 -2.61 1.29 3.70
C VAL A 130 -1.17 1.16 4.23
N LEU A 131 -0.85 0.10 4.99
CA LEU A 131 0.50 -0.14 5.50
C LEU A 131 1.55 -0.22 4.37
N ASP A 132 1.19 -0.78 3.21
CA ASP A 132 2.04 -0.78 2.02
C ASP A 132 2.31 0.63 1.48
N VAL A 133 1.31 1.52 1.53
CA VAL A 133 1.51 2.93 1.17
C VAL A 133 2.43 3.62 2.17
N LEU A 134 2.26 3.38 3.48
CA LEU A 134 3.13 3.95 4.52
C LEU A 134 4.61 3.56 4.29
N LYS A 135 4.89 2.27 4.02
CA LYS A 135 6.25 1.78 3.70
C LYS A 135 6.85 2.44 2.46
N ARG A 136 6.02 2.78 1.48
CA ARG A 136 6.44 3.39 0.21
C ARG A 136 6.78 4.87 0.36
N TYR A 137 6.04 5.59 1.20
CA TYR A 137 6.18 7.03 1.41
C TYR A 137 6.48 7.34 2.89
N PRO A 138 7.69 7.03 3.36
CA PRO A 138 8.05 7.17 4.77
C PRO A 138 8.14 8.64 5.19
N SER A 139 7.50 8.94 6.31
CA SER A 139 7.47 10.22 7.03
C SER A 139 7.29 9.97 8.52
N VAL A 140 7.50 10.99 9.35
CA VAL A 140 7.24 10.88 10.79
C VAL A 140 5.77 10.52 11.08
N ASP A 141 4.83 11.07 10.32
CA ASP A 141 3.40 10.79 10.54
C ASP A 141 3.01 9.38 10.07
N THR A 142 3.54 8.91 8.95
CA THR A 142 3.31 7.51 8.52
C THR A 142 3.95 6.51 9.48
N LEU A 143 5.08 6.86 10.13
CA LEU A 143 5.65 6.05 11.22
C LEU A 143 4.71 5.98 12.43
N LYS A 144 4.16 7.12 12.88
CA LYS A 144 3.16 7.15 13.96
C LYS A 144 1.94 6.29 13.63
N GLN A 145 1.46 6.34 12.38
CA GLN A 145 0.33 5.55 11.91
C GLN A 145 0.64 4.04 11.95
N ALA A 146 1.82 3.63 11.48
CA ALA A 146 2.25 2.23 11.54
C ALA A 146 2.37 1.73 12.99
N ILE A 147 2.95 2.53 13.89
CA ILE A 147 3.04 2.20 15.33
C ILE A 147 1.64 2.04 15.94
N LYS A 148 0.70 2.95 15.63
CA LYS A 148 -0.68 2.85 16.10
C LYS A 148 -1.35 1.56 15.61
N ALA A 149 -1.11 1.17 14.35
CA ALA A 149 -1.66 -0.04 13.76
C ALA A 149 -1.16 -1.34 14.42
N MET A 150 0.00 -1.33 15.09
CA MET A 150 0.51 -2.49 15.85
C MET A 150 -0.42 -2.90 17.01
N LYS A 151 -1.28 -1.99 17.47
CA LYS A 151 -2.28 -2.26 18.52
C LYS A 151 -3.49 -3.04 18.01
N VAL A 152 -3.64 -3.18 16.69
CA VAL A 152 -4.68 -4.02 16.07
C VAL A 152 -4.12 -5.42 15.91
N ALA A 153 -4.69 -6.39 16.64
CA ALA A 153 -4.14 -7.75 16.72
C ALA A 153 -3.89 -8.40 15.35
N GLU A 154 -4.85 -8.29 14.42
CA GLU A 154 -4.77 -8.86 13.07
C GLU A 154 -3.73 -8.18 12.15
N LEU A 155 -3.23 -7.01 12.55
CA LEU A 155 -2.23 -6.23 11.80
C LEU A 155 -0.89 -6.15 12.50
N LYS A 156 -0.75 -6.72 13.70
CA LYS A 156 0.43 -6.51 14.55
C LYS A 156 1.72 -6.81 13.80
N GLU A 157 1.78 -7.92 13.07
CA GLU A 157 2.95 -8.32 12.30
C GLU A 157 3.22 -7.35 11.13
N ASP A 158 2.24 -7.14 10.25
CA ASP A 158 2.38 -6.23 9.10
C ASP A 158 2.74 -4.80 9.52
N ALA A 159 2.16 -4.32 10.61
CA ALA A 159 2.40 -2.99 11.17
C ALA A 159 3.78 -2.89 11.82
N THR A 160 4.26 -3.95 12.47
CA THR A 160 5.64 -4.01 12.99
C THR A 160 6.64 -3.95 11.84
N GLN A 161 6.42 -4.73 10.79
CA GLN A 161 7.24 -4.71 9.57
C GLN A 161 7.24 -3.31 8.94
N ALA A 162 6.07 -2.68 8.80
CA ALA A 162 5.96 -1.33 8.26
C ALA A 162 6.72 -0.31 9.13
N THR A 163 6.58 -0.40 10.45
CA THR A 163 7.26 0.47 11.41
C THR A 163 8.77 0.39 11.26
N LEU A 164 9.34 -0.81 11.23
CA LEU A 164 10.79 -1.02 11.08
C LEU A 164 11.31 -0.49 9.73
N VAL A 165 10.60 -0.75 8.63
CA VAL A 165 10.98 -0.27 7.29
C VAL A 165 10.94 1.25 7.22
N ILE A 166 9.90 1.88 7.76
CA ILE A 166 9.77 3.34 7.76
C ILE A 166 10.87 3.95 8.63
N ALA A 167 11.09 3.41 9.84
CA ALA A 167 12.11 3.90 10.76
C ALA A 167 13.52 3.83 10.17
N GLN A 168 13.88 2.72 9.53
CA GLN A 168 15.17 2.58 8.85
C GLN A 168 15.35 3.64 7.75
N LYS A 169 14.33 3.84 6.90
CA LYS A 169 14.38 4.84 5.81
C LYS A 169 14.47 6.27 6.33
N LEU A 170 13.81 6.57 7.46
CA LEU A 170 13.90 7.88 8.12
C LEU A 170 15.27 8.08 8.77
N GLY A 171 15.81 7.08 9.45
CA GLY A 171 17.15 7.12 10.02
C GLY A 171 18.23 7.31 8.94
N ALA A 172 18.11 6.66 7.79
CA ALA A 172 19.00 6.87 6.64
C ALA A 172 18.93 8.31 6.07
N LYS A 173 17.83 9.04 6.32
CA LYS A 173 17.67 10.47 5.99
C LYS A 173 18.08 11.41 7.14
N GLY A 174 18.64 10.88 8.24
CA GLY A 174 19.07 11.67 9.40
C GLY A 174 17.93 12.07 10.35
N VAL A 175 16.74 11.49 10.24
CA VAL A 175 15.63 11.74 11.17
C VAL A 175 15.79 10.86 12.40
N ASP A 176 15.79 11.46 13.60
CA ASP A 176 15.80 10.71 14.85
C ASP A 176 14.41 10.14 15.15
N VAL A 177 14.33 8.81 15.18
CA VAL A 177 13.10 8.03 15.44
C VAL A 177 13.22 7.16 16.69
N LYS A 178 14.31 7.31 17.47
CA LYS A 178 14.65 6.43 18.59
C LYS A 178 13.53 6.38 19.64
N ASP A 179 13.05 7.52 20.09
CA ASP A 179 12.03 7.57 21.15
C ASP A 179 10.68 6.99 20.69
N MET A 180 10.35 7.16 19.40
CA MET A 180 9.14 6.56 18.81
C MET A 180 9.23 5.04 18.76
N LEU A 181 10.41 4.50 18.42
CA LEU A 181 10.65 3.06 18.40
C LEU A 181 10.64 2.46 19.81
N ASN A 182 11.31 3.09 20.76
CA ASN A 182 11.31 2.66 22.16
C ASN A 182 9.89 2.65 22.74
N GLY A 183 9.10 3.71 22.48
CA GLY A 183 7.69 3.77 22.89
C GLY A 183 6.80 2.71 22.24
N ALA A 184 7.22 2.13 21.11
CA ALA A 184 6.56 1.02 20.44
C ALA A 184 7.08 -0.37 20.86
N GLY A 185 8.07 -0.44 21.76
CA GLY A 185 8.74 -1.68 22.16
C GLY A 185 9.64 -2.28 21.06
N LEU A 186 10.16 -1.43 20.17
CA LEU A 186 11.07 -1.78 19.07
C LEU A 186 12.45 -1.16 19.28
N ASP A 187 12.99 -1.30 20.49
CA ASP A 187 14.29 -0.78 20.86
C ASP A 187 15.40 -1.25 19.92
N LYS A 188 16.48 -0.47 19.83
CA LYS A 188 17.68 -0.87 19.10
C LYS A 188 18.21 -2.19 19.62
N VAL A 189 18.63 -3.05 18.70
CA VAL A 189 19.16 -4.38 19.00
C VAL A 189 20.60 -4.52 18.53
N LYS A 190 21.38 -5.32 19.26
CA LYS A 190 22.63 -5.87 18.74
C LYS A 190 22.31 -7.13 17.93
N LEU A 191 22.23 -6.98 16.62
CA LEU A 191 21.99 -8.08 15.69
C LEU A 191 23.32 -8.66 15.17
N GLU A 192 23.43 -9.99 15.15
CA GLU A 192 24.56 -10.73 14.58
C GLU A 192 24.01 -11.85 13.68
N ILE A 193 24.47 -11.94 12.44
CA ILE A 193 24.12 -13.05 11.53
C ILE A 193 25.16 -14.16 11.71
N VAL A 194 24.69 -15.33 12.15
CA VAL A 194 25.53 -16.50 12.41
C VAL A 194 25.71 -17.33 11.14
N LYS A 195 24.61 -17.64 10.45
CA LYS A 195 24.62 -18.38 9.18
C LYS A 195 23.37 -18.03 8.37
N ALA A 196 23.50 -17.92 7.06
CA ALA A 196 22.36 -17.77 6.18
C ALA A 196 22.53 -18.58 4.89
N GLU A 197 21.49 -19.32 4.51
CA GLU A 197 21.47 -20.18 3.33
C GLU A 197 20.22 -19.89 2.50
N TYR A 198 20.39 -19.72 1.20
CA TYR A 198 19.32 -19.46 0.25
C TYR A 198 19.31 -20.51 -0.85
N GLY A 199 18.17 -21.16 -1.06
CA GLY A 199 18.06 -22.23 -2.04
C GLY A 199 16.85 -23.13 -1.81
N SER A 200 16.93 -24.34 -2.36
CA SER A 200 15.85 -25.33 -2.30
C SER A 200 16.41 -26.75 -2.19
N GLY A 201 15.90 -27.51 -1.22
CA GLY A 201 16.37 -28.87 -0.94
C GLY A 201 17.88 -28.91 -0.65
N ALA A 202 18.59 -29.78 -1.37
CA ALA A 202 20.05 -29.92 -1.26
C ALA A 202 20.84 -28.80 -1.95
N THR A 203 20.22 -28.03 -2.84
CA THR A 203 20.87 -26.96 -3.58
C THR A 203 20.73 -25.65 -2.80
N GLN A 204 21.75 -25.33 -2.01
CA GLN A 204 21.82 -24.15 -1.15
C GLN A 204 23.01 -23.28 -1.51
N LYS A 205 22.83 -21.97 -1.40
CA LYS A 205 23.90 -20.97 -1.51
C LYS A 205 24.12 -20.33 -0.15
N ASP A 206 25.36 -20.30 0.31
CA ASP A 206 25.73 -19.54 1.50
C ASP A 206 25.69 -18.04 1.18
N VAL A 207 24.85 -17.31 1.91
CA VAL A 207 24.64 -15.86 1.77
C VAL A 207 24.96 -15.11 3.06
N THR A 208 25.66 -15.76 4.00
CA THR A 208 25.98 -15.24 5.33
C THR A 208 26.68 -13.89 5.27
N GLU A 209 27.74 -13.77 4.45
CA GLU A 209 28.51 -12.53 4.32
C GLU A 209 27.73 -11.41 3.63
N VAL A 210 26.75 -11.76 2.78
CA VAL A 210 25.85 -10.75 2.19
C VAL A 210 24.96 -10.16 3.27
N LEU A 211 24.36 -11.00 4.12
CA LEU A 211 23.49 -10.52 5.20
C LEU A 211 24.27 -9.76 6.29
N LYS A 212 25.47 -10.23 6.67
CA LYS A 212 26.32 -9.53 7.66
C LYS A 212 26.62 -8.09 7.28
N LYS A 213 26.85 -7.81 5.99
CA LYS A 213 27.11 -6.45 5.48
C LYS A 213 25.90 -5.52 5.58
N GLN A 214 24.70 -6.07 5.75
CA GLN A 214 23.44 -5.31 5.82
C GLN A 214 22.88 -5.21 7.24
N VAL A 215 23.62 -5.70 8.24
CA VAL A 215 23.23 -5.61 9.65
C VAL A 215 23.23 -4.15 10.11
N GLY A 216 22.10 -3.74 10.67
CA GLY A 216 21.95 -2.48 11.40
C GLY A 216 21.63 -2.71 12.88
N ASP A 217 21.08 -1.68 13.51
CA ASP A 217 20.64 -1.68 14.91
C ASP A 217 19.13 -1.99 15.07
N LEU A 218 18.49 -2.46 14.01
CA LEU A 218 17.09 -2.93 14.01
C LEU A 218 17.04 -4.42 13.68
N PRO A 219 16.01 -5.16 14.10
CA PRO A 219 15.79 -6.56 13.72
C PRO A 219 15.28 -6.69 12.27
N LEU A 220 15.85 -5.91 11.36
CA LEU A 220 15.49 -5.79 9.95
C LEU A 220 16.76 -5.83 9.11
N ILE A 221 16.78 -6.68 8.09
CA ILE A 221 17.80 -6.66 7.04
C ILE A 221 17.17 -6.13 5.75
N THR A 222 17.80 -5.12 5.15
CA THR A 222 17.38 -4.58 3.85
C THR A 222 18.47 -4.84 2.84
N LEU A 223 18.13 -5.62 1.82
CA LEU A 223 19.04 -5.98 0.75
C LEU A 223 19.12 -4.84 -0.27
N VAL A 224 20.18 -4.87 -1.07
CA VAL A 224 20.42 -3.91 -2.17
C VAL A 224 19.35 -3.97 -3.26
N SER A 225 18.70 -5.13 -3.43
CA SER A 225 17.56 -5.34 -4.31
C SER A 225 16.48 -6.14 -3.57
N ALA A 226 15.22 -5.85 -3.88
CA ALA A 226 14.09 -6.63 -3.37
C ALA A 226 14.15 -8.10 -3.83
N SER A 227 14.81 -8.38 -4.96
CA SER A 227 15.05 -9.73 -5.43
C SER A 227 16.24 -10.35 -4.68
N TYR A 228 15.98 -11.47 -4.01
CA TYR A 228 16.99 -12.32 -3.37
C TYR A 228 17.99 -12.83 -4.40
N ASN A 229 17.52 -13.33 -5.55
CA ASN A 229 18.40 -13.76 -6.65
C ASN A 229 19.37 -12.65 -7.07
N THR A 230 18.89 -11.41 -7.19
CA THR A 230 19.76 -10.28 -7.52
C THR A 230 20.75 -9.99 -6.41
N SER A 231 20.29 -9.92 -5.16
CA SER A 231 21.12 -9.58 -3.99
C SER A 231 22.13 -10.67 -3.61
N PHE A 232 21.83 -11.92 -3.91
CA PHE A 232 22.65 -13.09 -3.58
C PHE A 232 23.50 -13.56 -4.76
N GLY A 233 23.51 -12.85 -5.89
CA GLY A 233 24.39 -13.12 -7.03
C GLY A 233 23.96 -14.32 -7.89
N GLY A 234 22.66 -14.44 -8.17
CA GLY A 234 22.07 -15.43 -9.07
C GLY A 234 21.07 -16.37 -8.39
N ASP A 235 20.21 -16.99 -9.21
CA ASP A 235 19.27 -18.03 -8.77
C ASP A 235 20.01 -19.35 -8.51
N PRO A 236 20.03 -19.86 -7.26
CA PRO A 236 20.73 -21.10 -6.93
C PRO A 236 20.03 -22.35 -7.49
N ASN A 237 18.72 -22.30 -7.78
CA ASN A 237 17.97 -23.43 -8.31
C ASN A 237 16.75 -22.94 -9.15
N PRO A 238 16.96 -22.65 -10.44
CA PRO A 238 15.93 -22.16 -11.34
C PRO A 238 14.70 -23.07 -11.41
N GLY A 239 13.51 -22.48 -11.45
CA GLY A 239 12.24 -23.20 -11.57
C GLY A 239 11.73 -23.87 -10.28
N SER A 240 12.52 -23.90 -9.20
CA SER A 240 12.11 -24.45 -7.90
C SER A 240 11.86 -23.34 -6.87
N PRO A 241 10.80 -23.37 -6.03
CA PRO A 241 10.64 -22.37 -4.97
C PRO A 241 11.83 -22.37 -3.99
N LYS A 242 12.37 -21.19 -3.72
CA LYS A 242 13.52 -21.00 -2.81
C LYS A 242 13.09 -20.40 -1.49
N GLN A 243 13.88 -20.67 -0.46
CA GLN A 243 13.70 -20.09 0.85
C GLN A 243 15.05 -19.60 1.37
N LEU A 244 15.01 -18.49 2.11
CA LEU A 244 16.16 -17.99 2.86
C LEU A 244 16.02 -18.46 4.30
N LYS A 245 16.98 -19.25 4.77
CA LYS A 245 17.07 -19.70 6.15
C LYS A 245 18.17 -18.91 6.87
N VAL A 246 17.85 -18.33 8.02
CA VAL A 246 18.76 -17.46 8.77
C VAL A 246 18.87 -17.93 10.21
N LYS A 247 20.11 -18.17 10.64
CA LYS A 247 20.52 -18.30 12.05
C LYS A 247 21.18 -17.01 12.48
N TYR A 248 20.75 -16.46 13.59
CA TYR A 248 21.14 -15.14 14.05
C TYR A 248 21.18 -15.07 15.56
N ARG A 249 21.71 -13.97 16.08
CA ARG A 249 21.69 -13.62 17.50
C ARG A 249 21.20 -12.19 17.66
N ILE A 250 20.24 -11.99 18.55
CA ILE A 250 19.76 -10.66 18.96
C ILE A 250 20.01 -10.50 20.44
N ASN A 251 20.77 -9.47 20.81
CA ASN A 251 21.08 -9.14 22.20
C ASN A 251 21.65 -10.35 22.99
N GLY A 252 22.52 -11.13 22.35
CA GLY A 252 23.13 -12.31 22.98
C GLY A 252 22.32 -13.62 22.84
N LYS A 253 21.04 -13.56 22.44
CA LYS A 253 20.17 -14.73 22.33
C LYS A 253 20.09 -15.27 20.91
N ASP A 254 20.21 -16.59 20.74
CA ASP A 254 20.18 -17.25 19.44
C ASP A 254 18.74 -17.40 18.90
N GLY A 255 18.57 -17.19 17.60
CA GLY A 255 17.32 -17.36 16.87
C GLY A 255 17.54 -18.00 15.51
N GLU A 256 16.48 -18.61 14.98
CA GLU A 256 16.48 -19.25 13.67
C GLU A 256 15.10 -19.05 13.02
N THR A 257 15.08 -18.63 11.75
CA THR A 257 13.84 -18.44 10.99
C THR A 257 14.06 -18.67 9.50
N SER A 258 12.97 -18.87 8.77
CA SER A 258 12.97 -19.00 7.30
C SER A 258 12.03 -17.99 6.66
N PHE A 259 12.42 -17.49 5.50
CA PHE A 259 11.66 -16.55 4.70
C PHE A 259 11.38 -17.13 3.32
N ALA A 260 10.18 -16.87 2.81
CA ALA A 260 9.90 -17.07 1.38
C ALA A 260 10.83 -16.18 0.53
N GLU A 261 11.04 -16.58 -0.70
CA GLU A 261 11.76 -15.77 -1.69
C GLU A 261 11.20 -14.35 -1.77
N ASP A 262 12.09 -13.36 -1.78
CA ASP A 262 11.82 -11.92 -1.86
C ASP A 262 10.97 -11.33 -0.72
N ALA A 263 10.74 -12.09 0.36
CA ALA A 263 10.06 -11.60 1.54
C ALA A 263 10.89 -10.54 2.30
N LEU A 264 10.23 -9.75 3.14
CA LEU A 264 10.94 -8.83 4.04
C LEU A 264 11.64 -9.62 5.14
N ILE A 265 12.93 -9.35 5.37
CA ILE A 265 13.74 -10.04 6.39
C ILE A 265 13.61 -9.29 7.72
N VAL A 266 12.48 -9.46 8.40
CA VAL A 266 12.30 -9.05 9.81
C VAL A 266 12.55 -10.26 10.70
N LEU A 267 13.58 -10.16 11.53
CA LEU A 267 14.01 -11.25 12.40
C LEU A 267 13.18 -11.24 13.69
N PRO A 268 12.44 -12.32 14.00
CA PRO A 268 11.70 -12.41 15.26
C PRO A 268 12.62 -12.26 16.46
N MET A 269 12.14 -11.61 17.53
CA MET A 269 12.87 -11.56 18.79
C MET A 269 13.02 -12.99 19.35
N PRO A 270 14.24 -13.45 19.63
CA PRO A 270 14.47 -14.74 20.27
C PRO A 270 13.81 -14.80 21.65
N LYS A 271 13.31 -15.98 22.02
CA LYS A 271 12.76 -16.23 23.36
C LYS A 271 13.87 -16.16 24.41
#